data_AF-A0A6H9HGJ2-F1
#
_entry.id   AF-A0A6H9HGJ2-F1
#
_cell.length_a   1.000
_cell.length_b   1.000
_cell.length_c   1.000
_cell.angle_alpha   90.00
_cell.angle_beta   90.00
_cell.angle_gamma   90.00
#
_symmetry.space_group_name_H-M   'P 1'
#
loop_
_entity.id
_entity.type
_entity.pdbx_description
1 polymer ?
#
loop_
_entity_poly.entity_id
_entity_poly.type
_entity_poly.pdbx_seq_one_letter_code
_entity_poly.pdbx_strand_id
1 'polypeptide(L)'
;MNRANLAFAAIIGVALLVGAVILFALDDGARLINDNAAARAFILSDAFWPAVIGFIIVALVTMLAVVSAYDFHPDRLSGRNGRERDA
;
A
#
# COMPACT_ATOMS: atom_id res chain seq x y z
N MET A 1 5.66 -30.80 5.03
CA MET A 1 5.96 -29.54 5.75
C MET A 1 4.68 -29.07 6.42
N ASN A 2 4.66 -28.86 7.74
CA ASN A 2 3.44 -28.58 8.49
C ASN A 2 2.90 -27.17 8.14
N ARG A 3 1.57 -26.97 8.05
CA ARG A 3 0.97 -25.68 7.63
C ARG A 3 1.46 -24.48 8.45
N ALA A 4 1.72 -24.69 9.74
CA ALA A 4 2.27 -23.69 10.66
C ALA A 4 3.68 -23.22 10.25
N ASN A 5 4.54 -24.12 9.76
CA ASN A 5 5.90 -23.77 9.34
C ASN A 5 5.89 -22.94 8.05
N LEU A 6 4.89 -23.17 7.18
CA LEU A 6 4.73 -22.42 5.94
C LEU A 6 4.21 -21.00 6.20
N ALA A 7 3.24 -20.85 7.12
CA ALA A 7 2.76 -19.53 7.55
C ALA A 7 3.86 -18.72 8.23
N PHE A 8 4.67 -19.33 9.10
CA PHE A 8 5.80 -18.69 9.76
C PHE A 8 6.86 -18.20 8.76
N ALA A 9 7.24 -19.04 7.80
CA ALA A 9 8.18 -18.67 6.74
C ALA A 9 7.64 -17.54 5.85
N ALA A 10 6.34 -17.54 5.54
CA ALA A 10 5.70 -16.48 4.77
C ALA A 10 5.73 -15.14 5.53
N ILE A 11 5.46 -15.14 6.84
CA ILE A 11 5.52 -13.92 7.67
C ILE A 11 6.95 -13.36 7.69
N ILE A 12 7.96 -14.21 7.90
CA ILE A 12 9.36 -13.77 7.85
C ILE A 12 9.72 -13.22 6.48
N GLY A 13 9.32 -13.91 5.40
CA GLY A 13 9.57 -13.46 4.03
C GLY A 13 8.96 -12.08 3.75
N VAL A 14 7.71 -11.87 4.16
CA VAL A 14 7.03 -10.56 4.02
C VAL A 14 7.71 -9.50 4.88
N ALA A 15 8.06 -9.80 6.12
CA ALA A 15 8.73 -8.85 7.00
C ALA A 15 10.09 -8.41 6.44
N LEU A 16 10.88 -9.35 5.91
CA LEU A 16 12.17 -9.05 5.27
C LEU A 16 11.98 -8.21 4.00
N LEU A 17 10.97 -8.53 3.18
CA LEU A 17 10.67 -7.77 1.98
C LEU A 17 10.23 -6.34 2.31
N VAL A 18 9.35 -6.17 3.29
CA VAL A 18 8.92 -4.85 3.78
C VAL A 18 10.13 -4.07 4.31
N GLY A 19 10.98 -4.70 5.13
CA GLY A 19 12.19 -4.08 5.64
C GLY A 19 13.14 -3.63 4.52
N ALA A 20 13.37 -4.48 3.51
CA ALA A 20 14.21 -4.14 2.36
C ALA A 20 13.64 -2.97 1.55
N VAL A 21 12.33 -2.97 1.28
CA VAL A 21 11.66 -1.87 0.57
C VAL A 21 11.81 -0.55 1.33
N ILE A 22 11.65 -0.56 2.65
CA ILE A 22 11.83 0.64 3.48
C ILE A 22 13.28 1.15 3.37
N LEU A 23 14.27 0.27 3.48
CA LEU A 23 15.69 0.66 3.37
C LEU A 23 16.01 1.29 2.01
N PHE A 24 15.51 0.72 0.91
CA PHE A 24 15.69 1.29 -0.43
C PHE A 24 14.98 2.64 -0.58
N ALA A 25 13.75 2.75 -0.07
CA ALA A 25 13.01 4.01 -0.12
C ALA A 25 13.72 5.11 0.70
N LEU A 26 14.37 4.77 1.81
CA LEU A 26 15.15 5.71 2.61
C LEU A 26 16.44 6.16 1.90
N ASP A 27 17.17 5.24 1.26
CA ASP A 27 18.37 5.61 0.48
C ASP A 27 18.01 6.53 -0.69
N ASP A 28 16.99 6.17 -1.46
CA ASP A 28 16.54 6.95 -2.61
C ASP A 28 15.95 8.30 -2.16
N GLY A 29 15.19 8.31 -1.07
CA GLY A 29 14.68 9.53 -0.44
C GLY A 29 15.79 10.46 0.03
N ALA A 30 16.87 9.91 0.61
CA ALA A 30 18.03 10.70 1.02
C ALA A 30 18.76 11.33 -0.18
N ARG A 31 18.86 10.62 -1.31
CA ARG A 31 19.40 11.18 -2.56
C ARG A 31 18.51 12.29 -3.10
N LEU A 32 17.20 12.06 -3.16
CA LEU A 32 16.22 13.04 -3.61
C LEU A 32 16.29 14.35 -2.82
N ILE A 33 16.46 14.27 -1.49
CA ILE A 33 16.59 15.45 -0.60
C ILE A 33 17.90 16.22 -0.86
N ASN A 34 18.99 15.52 -1.13
CA ASN A 34 20.28 16.15 -1.37
C ASN A 34 20.33 16.82 -2.76
N ASP A 35 19.84 16.13 -3.78
CA ASP A 35 19.97 16.53 -5.18
C ASP A 35 18.90 17.54 -5.63
N ASN A 36 17.76 17.62 -4.92
CA ASN A 36 16.66 18.52 -5.26
C ASN A 36 16.36 19.54 -4.15
N ALA A 37 16.80 20.78 -4.37
CA ALA A 37 16.59 21.88 -3.43
C ALA A 37 15.11 22.19 -3.18
N ALA A 38 14.23 22.02 -4.16
CA ALA A 38 12.79 22.24 -4.01
C ALA A 38 12.14 21.13 -3.17
N ALA A 39 12.51 19.87 -3.41
CA ALA A 39 12.05 18.74 -2.61
C ALA A 39 12.48 18.89 -1.14
N ARG A 40 13.75 19.27 -0.91
CA ARG A 40 14.26 19.58 0.44
C ARG A 40 13.50 20.72 1.10
N ALA A 41 13.26 21.82 0.39
CA ALA A 41 12.52 22.96 0.92
C ALA A 41 11.08 22.58 1.30
N PHE A 42 10.43 21.75 0.48
CA PHE A 42 9.10 21.23 0.79
C PHE A 42 9.11 20.32 2.02
N ILE A 43 10.05 19.37 2.11
CA ILE A 43 10.14 18.42 3.24
C ILE A 43 10.39 19.14 4.56
N LEU A 44 11.16 20.22 4.54
CA LEU A 44 11.41 21.06 5.72
C LEU A 44 10.30 22.07 6.02
N SER A 45 9.27 22.17 5.16
CA SER A 45 8.16 23.12 5.35
C SER A 45 7.08 22.58 6.28
N ASP A 46 6.32 23.49 6.89
CA ASP A 46 5.17 23.14 7.75
C ASP A 46 4.04 22.42 6.99
N ALA A 47 4.03 22.50 5.65
CA ALA A 47 3.05 21.84 4.81
C ALA A 47 3.34 20.34 4.60
N PHE A 48 4.55 19.87 4.91
CA PHE A 48 4.97 18.49 4.66
C PHE A 48 4.10 17.46 5.40
N TRP A 49 4.04 17.56 6.73
CA TRP A 49 3.30 16.61 7.56
C TRP A 49 1.80 16.58 7.26
N PRO A 50 1.11 17.72 7.10
CA PRO A 50 -0.27 17.74 6.61
C PRO A 50 -0.45 17.03 5.28
N ALA A 51 0.46 17.23 4.31
CA ALA A 51 0.40 16.57 3.01
C ALA A 51 0.60 15.05 3.12
N VAL A 52 1.57 14.60 3.91
CA VAL A 52 1.83 13.17 4.17
C VAL A 52 0.62 12.50 4.83
N ILE A 53 0.08 13.12 5.89
CA ILE A 53 -1.10 12.60 6.59
C ILE A 53 -2.30 12.56 5.65
N GLY A 54 -2.53 13.63 4.88
CA GLY A 54 -3.60 13.69 3.89
C GLY A 54 -3.49 12.58 2.85
N PHE A 55 -2.28 12.35 2.32
CA PHE A 55 -2.02 11.25 1.40
C PHE A 55 -2.33 9.88 2.01
N ILE A 56 -1.87 9.62 3.25
CA ILE A 56 -2.16 8.37 3.95
C ILE A 56 -3.67 8.16 4.13
N ILE A 57 -4.39 9.20 4.56
CA ILE A 57 -5.85 9.12 4.73
C ILE A 57 -6.53 8.79 3.40
N VAL A 58 -6.17 9.46 2.31
CA VAL A 58 -6.75 9.20 0.98
C VAL A 58 -6.46 7.77 0.53
N ALA A 59 -5.24 7.28 0.73
CA ALA A 59 -4.88 5.90 0.42
C ALA A 59 -5.71 4.89 1.22
N LEU A 60 -5.87 5.11 2.52
CA LEU A 60 -6.68 4.24 3.39
C LEU A 60 -8.16 4.26 3.02
N VAL A 61 -8.73 5.44 2.74
CA VAL A 61 -10.12 5.57 2.29
C VAL A 61 -10.33 4.87 0.94
N THR A 62 -9.37 5.00 0.02
CA THR A 62 -9.42 4.32 -1.28
C THR A 62 -9.36 2.80 -1.09
N MET A 63 -8.46 2.31 -0.25
CA MET A 63 -8.36 0.88 0.05
C MET A 63 -9.64 0.35 0.68
N LEU A 64 -10.22 1.08 1.64
CA LEU A 64 -11.50 0.75 2.25
C LEU A 64 -12.62 0.71 1.21
N ALA A 65 -12.67 1.68 0.31
CA ALA A 65 -13.66 1.72 -0.76
C ALA A 65 -13.52 0.51 -1.71
N VAL A 66 -12.30 0.12 -2.06
CA VAL A 66 -12.03 -1.07 -2.89
C VAL A 66 -12.51 -2.33 -2.18
N VAL A 67 -12.11 -2.54 -0.92
CA VAL A 67 -12.53 -3.71 -0.12
C VAL A 67 -14.06 -3.75 0.02
N SER A 68 -14.66 -2.61 0.36
CA SER A 68 -16.12 -2.49 0.46
C SER A 68 -16.81 -2.80 -0.87
N ALA A 69 -16.25 -2.36 -2.00
CA ALA A 69 -16.81 -2.66 -3.31
C ALA A 69 -16.77 -4.17 -3.63
N TYR A 70 -15.72 -4.88 -3.20
CA TYR A 70 -15.67 -6.34 -3.30
C TYR A 70 -16.71 -7.03 -2.40
N ASP A 71 -16.95 -6.51 -1.19
CA ASP A 71 -17.93 -7.09 -0.26
C ASP A 71 -19.38 -6.85 -0.70
N PHE A 72 -19.70 -5.66 -1.21
CA PHE A 72 -21.07 -5.29 -1.59
C PHE A 72 -21.43 -5.65 -3.03
N HIS A 73 -20.45 -5.72 -3.93
CA HIS A 73 -20.64 -5.99 -5.35
C HIS A 73 -19.62 -7.00 -5.92
N PRO A 74 -19.51 -8.21 -5.32
CA PRO A 74 -18.51 -9.20 -5.71
C PRO A 74 -18.61 -9.61 -7.19
N ASP A 75 -19.83 -9.67 -7.72
CA ASP A 75 -20.09 -10.14 -9.09
C ASP A 75 -19.75 -9.09 -10.16
N ARG A 76 -19.75 -7.80 -9.80
CA ARG A 76 -19.44 -6.71 -10.75
C ARG A 76 -17.95 -6.49 -10.94
N LEU A 77 -17.12 -6.93 -9.98
CA LEU A 77 -15.68 -6.72 -9.96
C LEU A 77 -14.88 -8.00 -10.26
N SER A 78 -15.48 -9.18 -10.12
CA SER A 78 -14.85 -10.46 -10.45
C SER A 78 -14.74 -10.75 -11.96
N GLY A 79 -15.34 -9.91 -12.82
CA GLY A 79 -15.37 -10.10 -14.27
C GLY A 79 -16.27 -11.26 -14.73
N ARG A 80 -17.04 -11.88 -13.82
CA ARG A 80 -17.90 -13.02 -14.10
C ARG A 80 -19.28 -12.54 -14.58
N ASN A 81 -19.45 -12.43 -15.90
CA ASN A 81 -20.72 -12.04 -16.56
C ASN A 81 -21.78 -13.18 -16.61
N GLY A 82 -21.95 -13.95 -15.53
CA GLY A 82 -22.88 -15.08 -15.50
C GLY A 82 -24.13 -14.78 -14.68
N ARG A 83 -25.32 -14.86 -15.30
CA ARG A 83 -26.60 -14.84 -14.58
C ARG A 83 -26.69 -16.09 -13.70
N GLU A 84 -26.67 -15.95 -12.38
CA GLU A 84 -26.95 -17.04 -11.42
C GLU A 84 -28.43 -17.48 -11.38
N ARG A 85 -29.24 -17.16 -12.40
CA ARG A 85 -30.70 -17.41 -12.40
C ARG A 85 -31.19 -18.49 -13.37
N ASP A 86 -30.29 -19.26 -13.98
CA ASP A 86 -30.66 -20.35 -14.90
C ASP A 86 -30.26 -21.74 -14.36
N ALA A 87 -30.22 -21.93 -13.04
CA ALA A 87 -30.07 -23.23 -12.38
C ALA A 87 -31.34 -23.62 -11.62
#